data_AF-A0A920RUZ2-F1
#
_entry.id   AF-A0A920RUZ2-F1
#
_cell.length_a   1.000
_cell.length_b   1.000
_cell.length_c   1.000
_cell.angle_alpha   90.00
_cell.angle_beta   90.00
_cell.angle_gamma   90.00
#
_symmetry.space_group_name_H-M   'P 1'
#
loop_
_entity.id
_entity.type
_entity.pdbx_description
1 polymer ?
#
loop_
_entity_poly.entity_id
_entity_poly.type
_entity_poly.pdbx_seq_one_letter_code
_entity_poly.pdbx_strand_id
1 'polypeptide(L)'
;MTKTVDFYFDFASPNAYLSHKVVSRIEESTGGKFNYIPVLLGGIFKATNNKPPMEAFFGILKKMNTNQLKCSASKNDMESINLQ
;
A
#
# COMPACT_ATOMS: atom_id res chain seq x y z
N MET A 1 -15.04 -23.38 11.50
CA MET A 1 -14.42 -22.52 12.54
C MET A 1 -14.14 -21.16 11.94
N THR A 2 -14.72 -20.10 12.50
CA THR A 2 -14.40 -18.72 12.11
C THR A 2 -12.97 -18.40 12.53
N LYS A 3 -12.15 -17.93 11.59
CA LYS A 3 -10.77 -17.49 11.86
C LYS A 3 -10.77 -16.02 12.22
N THR A 4 -10.13 -15.66 13.31
CA THR A 4 -9.91 -14.26 13.72
C THR A 4 -8.49 -13.85 13.35
N VAL A 5 -8.35 -12.68 12.73
CA VAL A 5 -7.06 -12.11 12.29
C VAL A 5 -6.84 -10.78 13.00
N ASP A 6 -5.69 -10.62 13.66
CA ASP A 6 -5.30 -9.35 14.24
C ASP A 6 -4.76 -8.41 13.16
N PHE A 7 -5.34 -7.22 13.08
CA PHE A 7 -4.99 -6.21 12.10
C PHE A 7 -4.52 -4.94 12.78
N TYR A 8 -3.19 -4.77 12.78
CA TYR A 8 -2.52 -3.60 13.32
C TYR A 8 -2.67 -2.43 12.35
N PHE A 9 -3.40 -1.40 12.77
CA PHE A 9 -3.75 -0.27 11.92
C PHE A 9 -3.14 1.04 12.43
N ASP A 10 -2.50 1.78 11.52
CA ASP A 10 -2.00 3.13 11.75
C ASP A 10 -2.57 4.08 10.70
N PHE A 11 -3.26 5.14 11.15
CA PHE A 11 -3.83 6.18 10.30
C PHE A 11 -2.77 6.94 9.49
N ALA A 12 -1.53 7.02 9.98
CA ALA A 12 -0.42 7.67 9.29
C ALA A 12 0.20 6.80 8.19
N SER A 13 -0.21 5.53 8.05
CA SER A 13 0.33 4.60 7.05
C SER A 13 -0.57 4.50 5.82
N PRO A 14 -0.10 4.94 4.63
CA PRO A 14 -0.85 4.78 3.38
C PRO A 14 -1.16 3.31 3.06
N ASN A 15 -0.25 2.40 3.41
CA ASN A 15 -0.44 0.98 3.18
C ASN A 15 -1.54 0.40 4.09
N ALA A 16 -1.54 0.79 5.37
CA ALA A 16 -2.59 0.35 6.30
C ALA A 16 -3.97 0.82 5.82
N TYR A 17 -4.07 2.06 5.31
CA TYR A 17 -5.31 2.59 4.74
C TYR A 17 -5.78 1.78 3.51
N LEU A 18 -4.87 1.43 2.60
CA LEU A 18 -5.22 0.59 1.44
C LEU A 18 -5.66 -0.81 1.85
N SER A 19 -4.95 -1.44 2.81
CA SER A 19 -5.33 -2.74 3.36
C SER A 19 -6.70 -2.69 4.03
N HIS A 20 -7.03 -1.65 4.78
CA HIS A 20 -8.34 -1.48 5.41
C HIS A 20 -9.49 -1.52 4.40
N LYS A 21 -9.33 -0.95 3.20
CA LYS A 21 -10.40 -0.94 2.18
C LYS A 21 -10.80 -2.34 1.70
N VAL A 22 -9.90 -3.32 1.75
CA VAL A 22 -10.18 -4.68 1.27
C VAL A 22 -10.68 -5.62 2.38
N VAL A 23 -10.60 -5.20 3.66
CA VAL A 23 -10.96 -6.05 4.81
C VAL A 23 -12.41 -6.52 4.73
N SER A 24 -13.38 -5.62 4.46
CA SER A 24 -14.80 -5.98 4.38
C SER A 24 -15.04 -7.10 3.36
N ARG A 25 -14.43 -6.99 2.17
CA ARG A 25 -14.56 -7.98 1.12
C ARG A 25 -13.97 -9.34 1.53
N ILE A 26 -12.86 -9.33 2.28
CA ILE A 26 -12.23 -10.57 2.77
C ILE A 26 -13.10 -11.22 3.84
N GLU A 27 -13.68 -10.44 4.76
CA GLU A 27 -14.63 -10.95 5.76
C GLU A 27 -15.84 -11.60 5.10
N GLU A 28 -16.40 -10.95 4.08
CA GLU A 28 -17.51 -11.49 3.28
C GLU A 28 -17.12 -12.78 2.54
N SER A 29 -15.94 -12.83 1.90
CA SER A 29 -15.55 -13.97 1.08
C SER A 29 -15.07 -15.19 1.89
N THR A 30 -14.45 -14.96 3.05
CA THR A 30 -13.85 -16.03 3.87
C THR A 30 -14.65 -16.38 5.11
N GLY A 31 -15.60 -15.52 5.53
CA GLY A 31 -16.29 -15.65 6.81
C GLY A 31 -15.40 -15.45 8.03
N GLY A 32 -14.15 -14.98 7.84
CA GLY A 32 -13.24 -14.59 8.91
C GLY A 32 -13.64 -13.27 9.57
N LYS A 33 -13.01 -12.97 10.71
CA LYS A 33 -13.21 -11.72 11.45
C LYS A 33 -11.89 -11.01 11.68
N PHE A 34 -11.88 -9.70 11.52
CA PHE A 34 -10.70 -8.87 11.77
C PHE A 34 -10.82 -8.15 13.12
N ASN A 35 -9.81 -8.32 13.95
CA ASN A 35 -9.65 -7.58 15.20
C ASN A 35 -8.73 -6.38 14.96
N TYR A 36 -9.27 -5.17 15.03
CA TYR A 36 -8.51 -3.95 14.77
C TYR A 36 -7.72 -3.51 16.01
N ILE A 37 -6.40 -3.45 15.87
CA ILE A 37 -5.49 -3.00 16.92
C ILE A 37 -4.84 -1.69 16.46
N PRO A 38 -5.28 -0.54 16.97
CA PRO A 38 -4.68 0.74 16.60
C PRO A 38 -3.25 0.83 17.15
N VAL A 39 -2.31 1.21 16.28
CA VAL A 39 -0.90 1.38 16.65
C VAL A 39 -0.35 2.70 16.12
N LEU A 40 0.67 3.22 16.81
CA LEU A 40 1.44 4.38 16.38
C LEU A 40 2.80 3.90 15.90
N LEU A 41 3.03 3.87 14.58
CA LEU A 41 4.29 3.40 14.00
C LEU A 41 5.49 4.22 14.47
N GLY A 42 5.31 5.51 14.76
CA GLY A 42 6.38 6.35 15.35
C GLY A 42 6.91 5.80 16.68
N GLY A 43 6.04 5.23 17.52
CA GLY A 43 6.45 4.55 18.76
C GLY A 43 7.14 3.22 18.49
N ILE A 44 6.64 2.44 17.51
CA ILE A 44 7.22 1.15 17.12
C ILE A 44 8.62 1.33 16.52
N PHE A 45 8.81 2.30 15.63
CA PHE A 45 10.10 2.62 15.04
C PHE A 45 11.13 3.01 16.09
N LYS A 46 10.74 3.84 17.06
CA LYS A 46 11.59 4.21 18.20
C LYS A 46 11.95 3.00 19.07
N ALA A 47 10.99 2.13 19.37
CA ALA A 47 11.21 0.94 20.20
C ALA A 47 12.06 -0.14 19.51
N THR A 48 11.97 -0.24 18.18
CA THR A 48 12.67 -1.26 17.38
C THR A 48 14.00 -0.75 16.79
N ASN A 49 14.37 0.51 17.06
CA ASN A 49 15.51 1.19 16.43
C ASN A 49 15.50 1.09 14.88
N ASN A 50 14.29 1.11 14.28
CA ASN A 50 14.08 1.03 12.85
C ASN A 50 13.67 2.41 12.31
N LYS A 51 14.07 2.74 11.08
CA LYS A 51 13.77 4.05 10.48
C LYS A 51 12.54 3.97 9.58
N PRO A 52 11.60 4.92 9.67
CA PRO A 52 10.47 4.96 8.75
C PRO A 52 10.97 5.14 7.31
N PRO A 53 10.30 4.56 6.30
CA PRO A 53 10.67 4.72 4.89
C PRO A 53 10.80 6.19 4.49
N MET A 54 9.92 7.06 5.00
CA MET A 54 9.98 8.50 4.73
C MET A 54 11.32 9.12 5.13
N GLU A 55 11.95 8.65 6.22
CA GLU A 55 13.27 9.12 6.68
C GLU A 55 14.40 8.39 5.95
N ALA A 56 14.26 7.09 5.69
CA ALA A 56 15.25 6.33 4.92
C ALA A 56 15.40 6.82 3.47
N PHE A 57 14.33 7.35 2.88
CA PHE A 57 14.31 7.92 1.53
C PHE A 57 14.39 9.46 1.50
N PHE A 58 14.51 10.13 2.66
CA PHE A 58 14.63 11.59 2.75
C PHE A 58 16.01 12.05 2.24
N GLY A 59 16.10 12.29 0.93
CA GLY A 59 17.34 12.65 0.25
C GLY A 59 17.61 11.84 -1.02
N ILE A 60 16.86 10.77 -1.26
CA ILE A 60 16.85 10.10 -2.57
C ILE A 60 15.93 10.92 -3.48
N LEU A 61 16.45 12.05 -3.96
CA LEU A 61 15.86 12.77 -5.10
C LEU A 61 15.75 11.77 -6.24
N LYS A 62 14.51 11.46 -6.59
CA LYS A 62 14.12 10.55 -7.66
C LYS A 62 14.82 10.97 -8.95
N LYS A 63 15.98 10.38 -9.29
CA LYS A 63 16.47 10.32 -10.67
C LYS A 63 15.53 9.37 -11.41
N MET A 64 14.31 9.83 -11.64
CA MET A 64 13.29 9.14 -12.39
C MET A 64 13.72 9.21 -13.85
N ASN A 65 14.65 8.33 -14.24
CA ASN A 65 14.99 8.14 -15.63
C ASN A 65 13.71 7.65 -16.32
N THR A 66 13.14 8.54 -17.12
CA THR A 66 11.94 8.36 -17.96
C THR A 66 12.01 7.16 -18.90
N ASN A 67 13.17 6.50 -19.01
CA ASN A 67 13.37 5.31 -19.83
C ASN A 67 12.81 4.01 -19.21
N GLN A 68 12.56 3.94 -17.90
CA GLN A 68 11.97 2.72 -17.29
C GLN A 68 10.43 2.74 -17.25
N LEU A 69 9.80 3.91 -17.42
CA LEU A 69 8.34 4.01 -17.58
C LEU A 69 7.82 3.45 -18.91
N LYS A 70 8.72 3.11 -19.85
CA LYS A 70 8.35 2.49 -21.13
C LYS A 70 8.28 0.96 -21.11
N CYS A 71 8.68 0.29 -20.01
CA CYS A 71 8.78 -1.19 -19.99
C CYS A 71 7.55 -1.90 -19.37
N SER A 72 6.54 -1.17 -18.88
CA SER A 72 5.30 -1.77 -18.34
C SER A 72 4.01 -1.18 -18.91
N ALA A 73 4.09 -0.30 -19.90
CA ALA A 73 2.96 0.07 -20.73
C ALA A 73 3.13 -0.60 -22.09
N SER A 74 2.53 -1.80 -22.24
CA SER A 74 2.23 -2.35 -23.57
C SER A 74 1.48 -1.27 -24.36
N LYS A 75 2.15 -0.68 -25.35
CA LYS A 75 1.63 0.35 -26.26
C LYS A 75 0.96 -0.27 -27.48
N ASN A 76 0.18 -1.33 -27.31
CA ASN A 76 -0.63 -1.86 -28.40
C ASN A 76 -2.08 -1.90 -27.93
N ASP A 77 -2.92 -1.26 -28.75
CA ASP A 77 -4.38 -1.17 -28.67
C ASP A 77 -4.91 0.03 -27.87
N MET A 78 -5.01 1.18 -28.55
CA MET A 78 -6.23 2.01 -28.64
C MET A 78 -5.93 3.33 -29.37
N GLU A 79 -6.82 3.66 -30.31
CA GLU A 79 -6.90 4.88 -31.13
C GLU A 79 -6.16 4.91 -32.48
N SER A 80 -6.52 3.94 -33.33
CA SER A 80 -7.26 4.32 -34.54
C SER A 80 -8.57 5.03 -34.17
N ILE A 81 -8.66 6.33 -34.47
CA ILE A 81 -9.76 7.33 -34.37
C ILE A 81 -9.05 8.59 -33.83
N ASN A 82 -8.57 9.51 -34.66
CA ASN A 82 -9.42 10.41 -35.42
C ASN A 82 -8.66 10.94 -36.63
N LEU A 83 -9.13 10.62 -37.84
CA LEU A 83 -8.85 11.38 -39.06
C LEU A 83 -9.65 12.69 -38.97
N GLN A 84 -8.97 13.83 -38.89
CA GLN A 84 -9.19 15.07 -39.66
C GLN A 84 -8.24 16.16 -39.19
#